data_AF-A0AAU8FAJ0-F1
#
_entry.id   AF-A0AAU8FAJ0-F1
#
_cell.length_a   1.000
_cell.length_b   1.000
_cell.length_c   1.000
_cell.angle_alpha   90.00
_cell.angle_beta   90.00
_cell.angle_gamma   90.00
#
_symmetry.space_group_name_H-M   'P 1'
#
loop_
_entity.id
_entity.type
_entity.pdbx_description
1 polymer ?
#
loop_
_entity_poly.entity_id
_entity_poly.type
_entity_poly.pdbx_seq_one_letter_code
_entity_poly.pdbx_strand_id
1 'polypeptide(L)'
;MKARILAYICIFFLYVSVGSYSVFAQDNLYEEIQKHAKQYEIAPQNAMVDKIWKATPGYNGRKVDIEASYNNMRKLKKFDQKYLEFKEVSPSVHLEGLSPAPIYRGHPNKKMVGLTINVAWGNEYLPRILEILKKHDVKATFFLEGRWVKENLRFAKMIVDANQEVGNHSYTHPNMKTLSSDEIRDQLQKTNRMIEAATNQKVRWFAPPSGSFRDEVVKIADDFQMGTIMWTVDTIDWKRPEPEVLLQRVMTKIHPGAIVLMHPTSSTAEALDTMITKLKEQGYKVGNITELLDEKRVD
;
A
#
# COMPACT_ATOMS: atom_id res chain seq x y z
N MET A 1 -41.39 11.37 76.94
CA MET A 1 -41.11 10.25 76.01
C MET A 1 -41.78 10.59 74.69
N LYS A 2 -41.02 11.03 73.67
CA LYS A 2 -40.59 10.24 72.48
C LYS A 2 -41.79 9.53 71.81
N ALA A 3 -42.13 9.73 70.53
CA ALA A 3 -41.26 9.84 69.38
C ALA A 3 -41.90 10.62 68.20
N ARG A 4 -41.01 11.25 67.40
CA ARG A 4 -41.25 11.85 66.09
C ARG A 4 -41.18 10.76 65.01
N ILE A 5 -41.95 10.87 63.93
CA ILE A 5 -41.65 10.23 62.65
C ILE A 5 -41.59 11.33 61.59
N LEU A 6 -40.39 11.55 61.06
CA LEU A 6 -40.10 12.42 59.92
C LEU A 6 -40.39 11.64 58.62
N ALA A 7 -41.12 12.25 57.70
CA ALA A 7 -41.21 11.79 56.32
C ALA A 7 -39.98 12.27 55.54
N TYR A 8 -39.21 11.33 54.98
CA TYR A 8 -38.10 11.63 54.07
C TYR A 8 -38.64 11.75 52.64
N ILE A 9 -38.51 12.92 52.05
CA ILE A 9 -38.69 13.15 50.60
C ILE A 9 -37.30 13.02 49.97
N CYS A 10 -37.06 11.92 49.26
CA CYS A 10 -35.88 11.76 48.42
C CYS A 10 -36.06 12.55 47.11
N ILE A 11 -35.35 13.65 46.96
CA ILE A 11 -35.21 14.36 45.68
C ILE A 11 -34.07 13.69 44.90
N PHE A 12 -34.43 12.99 43.83
CA PHE A 12 -33.48 12.44 42.86
C PHE A 12 -32.99 13.59 41.96
N PHE A 13 -31.76 14.06 42.17
CA PHE A 13 -31.10 14.95 41.21
C PHE A 13 -30.61 14.11 40.02
N LEU A 14 -31.36 14.15 38.92
CA LEU A 14 -30.86 13.72 37.62
C LEU A 14 -29.77 14.73 37.19
N TYR A 15 -28.50 14.33 37.32
CA TYR A 15 -27.40 14.99 36.63
C TYR A 15 -27.49 14.62 35.14
N VAL A 16 -28.21 15.44 34.36
CA VAL A 16 -28.07 15.43 32.91
C VAL A 16 -26.73 16.10 32.60
N SER A 17 -25.79 15.36 32.04
CA SER A 17 -24.54 15.90 31.50
C SER A 17 -24.83 16.73 30.24
N VAL A 18 -25.36 17.94 30.42
CA VAL A 18 -25.44 18.97 29.39
C VAL A 18 -24.13 19.75 29.45
N GLY A 19 -23.04 19.17 28.92
CA GLY A 19 -21.70 19.70 29.18
C GLY A 19 -20.70 19.41 28.08
N SER A 20 -21.06 19.73 26.83
CA SER A 20 -20.10 19.86 25.72
C SER A 20 -20.74 20.38 24.43
N TYR A 21 -22.03 20.13 24.20
CA TYR A 21 -22.71 20.59 22.98
C TYR A 21 -23.08 22.08 22.95
N SER A 22 -23.20 22.76 24.10
CA SER A 22 -23.80 24.11 24.15
C SER A 22 -22.81 25.27 23.98
N VAL A 23 -21.50 25.05 24.07
CA VAL A 23 -20.51 26.15 23.96
C VAL A 23 -20.12 26.43 22.50
N PHE A 24 -20.21 25.43 21.62
CA PHE A 24 -19.83 25.57 20.20
C PHE A 24 -20.96 26.09 19.30
N ALA A 25 -22.22 26.02 19.74
CA ALA A 25 -23.40 26.37 18.94
C ALA A 25 -23.57 27.89 18.67
N GLN A 26 -22.62 28.73 19.10
CA GLN A 26 -22.62 30.18 18.86
C GLN A 26 -21.33 30.68 18.19
N ASP A 27 -20.40 29.79 17.86
CA ASP A 27 -19.17 30.18 17.16
C ASP A 27 -19.39 30.09 15.64
N ASN A 28 -19.44 31.26 14.99
CA ASN A 28 -19.57 31.41 13.54
C ASN A 28 -18.56 30.54 12.77
N LEU A 29 -17.35 30.32 13.32
CA LEU A 29 -16.35 29.46 12.70
C LEU A 29 -16.77 27.98 12.69
N TYR A 30 -17.41 27.50 13.76
CA TYR A 30 -17.84 26.11 13.87
C TYR A 30 -18.95 25.79 12.86
N GLU A 31 -19.92 26.69 12.72
CA GLU A 31 -20.97 26.60 11.69
C GLU A 31 -20.39 26.70 10.28
N GLU A 32 -19.40 27.58 10.06
CA GLU A 32 -18.71 27.72 8.78
C GLU A 32 -18.00 26.41 8.38
N ILE A 33 -17.30 25.75 9.32
CA ILE A 33 -16.67 24.44 9.08
C ILE A 33 -17.73 23.39 8.72
N GLN A 34 -18.85 23.33 9.46
CA GLN A 34 -19.93 22.38 9.17
C GLN A 34 -20.54 22.59 7.79
N LYS A 35 -20.76 23.84 7.39
CA LYS A 35 -21.32 24.20 6.08
C LYS A 35 -20.41 23.75 4.94
N HIS A 36 -19.09 23.89 5.10
CA HIS A 36 -18.12 23.50 4.09
C HIS A 36 -17.74 22.01 4.14
N ALA A 37 -17.99 21.30 5.25
CA ALA A 37 -17.54 19.93 5.47
C ALA A 37 -17.86 18.98 4.29
N LYS A 38 -19.11 19.01 3.80
CA LYS A 38 -19.57 18.17 2.68
C LYS A 38 -18.79 18.36 1.38
N GLN A 39 -18.20 19.54 1.16
CA GLN A 39 -17.40 19.82 -0.04
C GLN A 39 -16.07 19.06 -0.04
N TYR A 40 -15.55 18.73 1.14
CA TYR A 40 -14.26 18.05 1.31
C TYR A 40 -14.40 16.56 1.63
N GLU A 41 -15.63 16.07 1.75
CA GLU A 41 -15.89 14.64 1.92
C GLU A 41 -15.56 13.87 0.64
N ILE A 42 -14.95 12.70 0.81
CA ILE A 42 -14.71 11.73 -0.25
C ILE A 42 -15.35 10.43 0.22
N ALA A 43 -16.26 9.87 -0.58
CA ALA A 43 -16.84 8.56 -0.26
C ALA A 43 -15.77 7.45 -0.38
N PRO A 44 -15.80 6.43 0.49
CA PRO A 44 -14.92 5.28 0.34
C PRO A 44 -15.23 4.54 -0.97
N GLN A 45 -14.21 3.89 -1.52
CA GLN A 45 -14.33 3.12 -2.75
C GLN A 45 -14.02 1.66 -2.46
N ASN A 46 -14.95 0.79 -2.83
CA ASN A 46 -14.88 -0.64 -2.55
C ASN A 46 -13.87 -1.34 -3.46
N ALA A 47 -13.23 -2.38 -2.92
CA ALA A 47 -12.47 -3.32 -3.72
C ALA A 47 -13.38 -4.02 -4.74
N MET A 48 -12.82 -4.36 -5.89
CA MET A 48 -13.56 -5.04 -6.96
C MET A 48 -12.64 -5.86 -7.86
N VAL A 49 -13.23 -6.80 -8.61
CA VAL A 49 -12.57 -7.48 -9.72
C VAL A 49 -12.93 -6.75 -11.02
N ASP A 50 -12.07 -5.84 -11.45
CA ASP A 50 -12.20 -5.10 -12.70
C ASP A 50 -12.10 -6.06 -13.91
N LYS A 51 -12.87 -5.79 -14.96
CA LYS A 51 -12.89 -6.65 -16.17
C LYS A 51 -11.52 -6.79 -16.83
N ILE A 52 -10.75 -5.69 -16.85
CA ILE A 52 -9.43 -5.58 -17.47
C ILE A 52 -8.34 -5.79 -16.42
N TRP A 53 -8.39 -5.00 -15.34
CA TRP A 53 -7.32 -4.90 -14.34
C TRP A 53 -7.43 -5.89 -13.19
N LYS A 54 -8.49 -6.71 -13.18
CA LYS A 54 -8.72 -7.79 -12.20
C LYS A 54 -8.79 -7.23 -10.77
N ALA A 55 -8.26 -7.93 -9.78
CA ALA A 55 -8.39 -7.50 -8.38
C ALA A 55 -7.77 -6.10 -8.18
N THR A 56 -8.58 -5.18 -7.69
CA THR A 56 -8.19 -3.81 -7.35
C THR A 56 -8.64 -3.56 -5.90
N PRO A 57 -7.75 -3.05 -5.02
CA PRO A 57 -8.08 -2.83 -3.61
C PRO A 57 -9.12 -1.72 -3.43
N GLY A 58 -9.72 -1.67 -2.25
CA GLY A 58 -10.51 -0.52 -1.83
C GLY A 58 -9.63 0.70 -1.54
N TYR A 59 -10.27 1.84 -1.28
CA TYR A 59 -9.59 3.05 -0.86
C TYR A 59 -10.47 3.86 0.08
N ASN A 60 -9.89 4.28 1.20
CA ASN A 60 -10.62 5.00 2.23
C ASN A 60 -11.18 6.31 1.69
N GLY A 61 -12.41 6.59 2.09
CA GLY A 61 -13.00 7.90 2.02
C GLY A 61 -12.43 8.80 3.11
N ARG A 62 -12.90 10.05 3.16
CA ARG A 62 -12.61 10.95 4.27
C ARG A 62 -13.80 11.83 4.58
N LYS A 63 -13.92 12.21 5.85
CA LYS A 63 -14.85 13.24 6.32
C LYS A 63 -14.11 14.24 7.18
N VAL A 64 -14.56 15.48 7.17
CA VAL A 64 -13.97 16.53 8.02
C VAL A 64 -14.16 16.15 9.49
N ASP A 65 -13.06 16.12 10.23
CA ASP A 65 -13.09 16.12 11.70
C ASP A 65 -13.38 17.55 12.16
N ILE A 66 -14.66 17.82 12.43
CA ILE A 66 -15.12 19.17 12.78
C ILE A 66 -14.39 19.69 14.02
N GLU A 67 -14.22 18.85 15.04
CA GLU A 67 -13.61 19.26 16.31
C GLU A 67 -12.12 19.56 16.14
N ALA A 68 -11.37 18.65 15.49
CA ALA A 68 -9.95 18.85 15.24
C ALA A 68 -9.70 20.07 14.31
N SER A 69 -10.51 20.20 13.25
CA SER A 69 -10.44 21.35 12.33
C SER A 69 -10.73 22.68 13.05
N TYR A 70 -11.75 22.70 13.90
CA TYR A 70 -12.07 23.89 14.71
C TYR A 70 -10.91 24.25 15.64
N ASN A 71 -10.32 23.27 16.32
CA ASN A 71 -9.19 23.50 17.21
C ASN A 71 -7.96 24.09 16.50
N ASN A 72 -7.74 23.73 15.23
CA ASN A 72 -6.68 24.29 14.41
C ASN A 72 -6.99 25.74 13.98
N MET A 73 -8.25 26.08 13.73
CA MET A 73 -8.67 27.38 13.20
C MET A 73 -9.10 28.39 14.26
N ARG A 74 -9.43 27.97 15.50
CA ARG A 74 -10.00 28.84 16.55
C ARG A 74 -9.14 30.05 16.90
N LYS A 75 -7.81 29.93 16.81
CA LYS A 75 -6.89 31.05 17.06
C LYS A 75 -6.91 32.07 15.91
N LEU A 76 -7.17 31.61 14.68
CA LEU A 76 -7.25 32.44 13.48
C LEU A 76 -8.62 33.12 13.34
N LYS A 77 -9.67 32.58 13.98
CA LYS A 77 -11.06 33.06 13.94
C LYS A 77 -11.61 33.23 12.51
N LYS A 78 -11.09 32.44 11.57
CA LYS A 78 -11.52 32.40 10.17
C LYS A 78 -11.41 30.98 9.65
N PHE A 79 -12.31 30.62 8.75
CA PHE A 79 -12.17 29.38 8.00
C PHE A 79 -10.97 29.46 7.05
N ASP A 80 -10.16 28.40 7.06
CA ASP A 80 -9.08 28.22 6.09
C ASP A 80 -8.90 26.71 5.86
N GLN A 81 -9.25 26.26 4.66
CA GLN A 81 -9.26 24.86 4.26
C GLN A 81 -7.94 24.11 4.53
N LYS A 82 -6.81 24.83 4.62
CA LYS A 82 -5.49 24.25 4.90
C LYS A 82 -5.38 23.63 6.29
N TYR A 83 -6.25 24.02 7.21
CA TYR A 83 -6.26 23.55 8.59
C TYR A 83 -7.37 22.53 8.87
N LEU A 84 -8.06 22.06 7.82
CA LEU A 84 -9.01 20.96 7.94
C LEU A 84 -8.27 19.68 8.31
N GLU A 85 -8.81 18.98 9.30
CA GLU A 85 -8.42 17.63 9.68
C GLU A 85 -9.48 16.65 9.22
N PHE A 86 -9.08 15.42 8.96
CA PHE A 86 -9.96 14.41 8.39
C PHE A 86 -9.95 13.11 9.19
N LYS A 87 -11.12 12.48 9.29
CA LYS A 87 -11.25 11.07 9.67
C LYS A 87 -11.43 10.23 8.41
N GLU A 88 -10.61 9.19 8.29
CA GLU A 88 -10.76 8.21 7.23
C GLU A 88 -12.03 7.37 7.44
N VAL A 89 -12.68 7.00 6.34
CA VAL A 89 -13.85 6.12 6.33
C VAL A 89 -13.50 4.89 5.51
N SER A 90 -13.54 3.71 6.11
CA SER A 90 -13.23 2.47 5.40
C SER A 90 -14.29 2.09 4.36
N PRO A 91 -13.89 1.42 3.26
CA PRO A 91 -14.81 0.76 2.35
C PRO A 91 -15.52 -0.42 3.03
N SER A 92 -16.58 -0.91 2.40
CA SER A 92 -17.32 -2.09 2.86
C SER A 92 -16.87 -3.40 2.22
N VAL A 93 -16.14 -3.34 1.10
CA VAL A 93 -15.53 -4.50 0.44
C VAL A 93 -14.04 -4.28 0.36
N HIS A 94 -13.28 -5.24 0.88
CA HIS A 94 -11.81 -5.21 0.99
C HIS A 94 -11.17 -6.17 -0.01
N LEU A 95 -9.87 -5.99 -0.26
CA LEU A 95 -9.10 -6.80 -1.22
C LEU A 95 -9.14 -8.29 -0.86
N GLU A 96 -9.00 -8.61 0.42
CA GLU A 96 -9.01 -9.97 0.97
C GLU A 96 -10.38 -10.65 0.86
N GLY A 97 -11.44 -9.89 0.61
CA GLY A 97 -12.81 -10.41 0.41
C GLY A 97 -13.12 -10.77 -1.04
N LEU A 98 -12.22 -10.50 -1.98
CA LEU A 98 -12.41 -10.83 -3.39
C LEU A 98 -12.06 -12.30 -3.67
N SER A 99 -12.70 -12.88 -4.69
CA SER A 99 -12.26 -14.17 -5.23
C SER A 99 -10.82 -14.08 -5.76
N PRO A 100 -10.01 -15.15 -5.68
CA PRO A 100 -8.61 -15.13 -6.12
C PRO A 100 -8.46 -14.64 -7.56
N ALA A 101 -7.74 -13.54 -7.72
CA ALA A 101 -7.48 -12.90 -9.00
C ALA A 101 -6.11 -12.18 -8.95
N PRO A 102 -5.42 -12.02 -10.09
CA PRO A 102 -4.18 -11.26 -10.11
C PRO A 102 -4.44 -9.77 -9.85
N ILE A 103 -3.46 -9.09 -9.26
CA ILE A 103 -3.50 -7.66 -8.94
C ILE A 103 -2.52 -6.94 -9.86
N TYR A 104 -3.03 -6.11 -10.78
CA TYR A 104 -2.19 -5.35 -11.70
C TYR A 104 -1.85 -3.95 -11.19
N ARG A 105 -2.69 -3.39 -10.32
CA ARG A 105 -2.60 -2.01 -9.87
C ARG A 105 -3.12 -1.86 -8.44
N GLY A 106 -2.64 -0.81 -7.77
CA GLY A 106 -3.36 -0.21 -6.64
C GLY A 106 -4.61 0.53 -7.09
N HIS A 107 -5.31 1.13 -6.13
CA HIS A 107 -6.55 1.83 -6.42
C HIS A 107 -6.31 3.07 -7.32
N PRO A 108 -7.11 3.27 -8.40
CA PRO A 108 -6.83 4.29 -9.44
C PRO A 108 -7.00 5.75 -8.98
N ASN A 109 -7.56 5.99 -7.79
CA ASN A 109 -7.62 7.32 -7.19
C ASN A 109 -6.59 7.54 -6.06
N LYS A 110 -5.79 6.51 -5.72
CA LYS A 110 -4.72 6.63 -4.73
C LYS A 110 -3.47 7.16 -5.43
N LYS A 111 -3.04 8.38 -5.11
CA LYS A 111 -1.88 9.05 -5.71
C LYS A 111 -0.56 8.47 -5.17
N MET A 112 -0.38 7.17 -5.39
CA MET A 112 0.76 6.39 -4.95
C MET A 112 1.21 5.43 -6.06
N VAL A 113 2.50 5.12 -6.09
CA VAL A 113 3.13 4.16 -6.99
C VAL A 113 3.83 3.08 -6.17
N GLY A 114 3.65 1.81 -6.58
CA GLY A 114 4.35 0.66 -6.02
C GLY A 114 5.58 0.32 -6.85
N LEU A 115 6.73 0.16 -6.20
CA LEU A 115 7.97 -0.29 -6.83
C LEU A 115 8.18 -1.78 -6.59
N THR A 116 8.42 -2.54 -7.65
CA THR A 116 8.74 -3.97 -7.58
C THR A 116 10.05 -4.29 -8.29
N ILE A 117 10.83 -5.17 -7.69
CA ILE A 117 12.14 -5.58 -8.21
C ILE A 117 12.20 -7.11 -8.21
N ASN A 118 12.21 -7.71 -9.40
CA ASN A 118 12.34 -9.16 -9.56
C ASN A 118 13.82 -9.55 -9.51
N VAL A 119 14.20 -10.44 -8.59
CA VAL A 119 15.59 -10.80 -8.30
C VAL A 119 15.82 -12.29 -8.52
N ALA A 120 16.60 -12.58 -9.56
CA ALA A 120 17.20 -13.89 -9.83
C ALA A 120 18.72 -13.78 -10.15
N TRP A 121 19.24 -12.55 -10.23
CA TRP A 121 20.61 -12.19 -10.62
C TRP A 121 20.86 -10.69 -10.33
N GLY A 122 22.05 -10.19 -10.68
CA GLY A 122 22.38 -8.75 -10.64
C GLY A 122 22.79 -8.25 -9.26
N ASN A 123 23.46 -9.11 -8.49
CA ASN A 123 23.90 -8.83 -7.12
C ASN A 123 24.73 -7.55 -7.00
N GLU A 124 25.52 -7.22 -8.03
CA GLU A 124 26.37 -6.03 -8.08
C GLU A 124 25.59 -4.70 -8.01
N TYR A 125 24.30 -4.70 -8.39
CA TYR A 125 23.44 -3.52 -8.38
C TYR A 125 22.63 -3.37 -7.08
N LEU A 126 22.45 -4.46 -6.32
CA LEU A 126 21.61 -4.46 -5.12
C LEU A 126 22.06 -3.43 -4.07
N PRO A 127 23.34 -3.30 -3.70
CA PRO A 127 23.76 -2.31 -2.71
C PRO A 127 23.38 -0.88 -3.10
N ARG A 128 23.65 -0.49 -4.36
CA ARG A 128 23.33 0.85 -4.88
C ARG A 128 21.82 1.10 -4.92
N ILE A 129 21.03 0.10 -5.34
CA ILE A 129 19.55 0.21 -5.34
C ILE A 129 19.04 0.43 -3.91
N LEU A 130 19.52 -0.34 -2.94
CA LEU A 130 19.11 -0.20 -1.54
C LEU A 130 19.53 1.15 -0.94
N GLU A 131 20.72 1.65 -1.28
CA GLU A 131 21.17 2.99 -0.89
C GLU A 131 20.26 4.10 -1.45
N ILE A 132 19.84 3.99 -2.71
CA ILE A 132 18.92 4.94 -3.34
C ILE A 132 17.54 4.89 -2.67
N LEU A 133 17.00 3.70 -2.41
CA LEU A 133 15.72 3.53 -1.71
C LEU A 133 15.78 4.17 -0.31
N LYS A 134 16.89 3.94 0.42
CA LYS A 134 17.14 4.55 1.72
C LYS A 134 17.27 6.07 1.65
N LYS A 135 18.02 6.61 0.67
CA LYS A 135 18.16 8.06 0.42
C LYS A 135 16.80 8.75 0.29
N HIS A 136 15.85 8.06 -0.33
CA HIS A 136 14.50 8.58 -0.57
C HIS A 136 13.49 8.24 0.53
N ASP A 137 13.85 7.48 1.55
CA ASP A 137 12.90 6.93 2.53
C ASP A 137 11.71 6.22 1.84
N VAL A 138 12.03 5.38 0.86
CA VAL A 138 11.06 4.63 0.06
C VAL A 138 11.32 3.14 0.20
N LYS A 139 10.26 2.35 0.21
CA LYS A 139 10.34 0.89 0.12
C LYS A 139 10.02 0.38 -1.28
N ALA A 140 10.51 -0.80 -1.59
CA ALA A 140 10.14 -1.59 -2.76
C ALA A 140 9.87 -3.04 -2.33
N THR A 141 9.13 -3.76 -3.15
CA THR A 141 8.93 -5.21 -2.99
C THR A 141 9.95 -5.96 -3.82
N PHE A 142 10.81 -6.74 -3.17
CA PHE A 142 11.80 -7.57 -3.85
C PHE A 142 11.23 -8.98 -4.03
N PHE A 143 10.85 -9.36 -5.24
CA PHE A 143 10.38 -10.70 -5.56
C PHE A 143 11.58 -11.61 -5.84
N LEU A 144 11.86 -12.55 -4.92
CA LEU A 144 13.07 -13.34 -4.93
C LEU A 144 12.83 -14.73 -5.54
N GLU A 145 13.68 -15.15 -6.48
CA GLU A 145 13.76 -16.53 -6.93
C GLU A 145 14.33 -17.40 -5.81
N GLY A 146 13.67 -18.52 -5.48
CA GLY A 146 14.08 -19.40 -4.38
C GLY A 146 15.49 -19.98 -4.53
N ARG A 147 15.89 -20.39 -5.75
CA ARG A 147 17.27 -20.84 -6.01
C ARG A 147 18.28 -19.72 -5.80
N TRP A 148 17.99 -18.49 -6.28
CA TRP A 148 18.84 -17.34 -6.04
C TRP A 148 19.04 -17.09 -4.54
N VAL A 149 17.99 -17.15 -3.72
CA VAL A 149 18.11 -16.98 -2.26
C VAL A 149 19.04 -18.05 -1.66
N LYS A 150 18.87 -19.32 -2.05
CA LYS A 150 19.71 -20.43 -1.59
C LYS A 150 21.20 -20.21 -1.87
N GLU A 151 21.52 -19.62 -3.01
CA GLU A 151 22.89 -19.37 -3.47
C GLU A 151 23.45 -18.03 -2.95
N ASN A 152 22.57 -17.09 -2.57
CA ASN A 152 22.91 -15.70 -2.27
C ASN A 152 22.35 -15.22 -0.93
N LEU A 153 22.42 -16.07 0.11
CA LEU A 153 21.84 -15.78 1.44
C LEU A 153 22.25 -14.42 2.02
N ARG A 154 23.49 -13.99 1.79
CA ARG A 154 23.97 -12.67 2.26
C ARG A 154 23.23 -11.51 1.61
N PHE A 155 22.89 -11.60 0.32
CA PHE A 155 22.14 -10.57 -0.40
C PHE A 155 20.66 -10.59 -0.03
N ALA A 156 20.06 -11.77 0.16
CA ALA A 156 18.69 -11.86 0.68
C ALA A 156 18.56 -11.21 2.06
N LYS A 157 19.52 -11.43 2.96
CA LYS A 157 19.59 -10.74 4.26
C LYS A 157 19.79 -9.23 4.11
N MET A 158 20.70 -8.80 3.23
CA MET A 158 20.95 -7.38 2.97
C MET A 158 19.66 -6.61 2.59
N ILE A 159 18.78 -7.21 1.80
CA ILE A 159 17.50 -6.61 1.40
C ILE A 159 16.60 -6.37 2.63
N VAL A 160 16.44 -7.37 3.51
CA VAL A 160 15.58 -7.23 4.69
C VAL A 160 16.21 -6.41 5.82
N ASP A 161 17.54 -6.44 5.96
CA ASP A 161 18.29 -5.58 6.88
C ASP A 161 18.17 -4.09 6.48
N ALA A 162 17.91 -3.82 5.20
CA ALA A 162 17.56 -2.50 4.68
C ALA A 162 16.05 -2.14 4.83
N ASN A 163 15.31 -2.91 5.64
CA ASN A 163 13.87 -2.74 5.92
C ASN A 163 12.97 -2.82 4.67
N GLN A 164 13.40 -3.54 3.65
CA GLN A 164 12.60 -3.81 2.45
C GLN A 164 11.73 -5.07 2.66
N GLU A 165 10.61 -5.15 1.94
CA GLU A 165 9.79 -6.36 1.94
C GLU A 165 10.24 -7.34 0.85
N VAL A 166 10.04 -8.63 1.11
CA VAL A 166 10.33 -9.70 0.15
C VAL A 166 9.07 -10.45 -0.29
N GLY A 167 9.03 -10.84 -1.56
CA GLY A 167 7.99 -11.64 -2.17
C GLY A 167 8.55 -12.89 -2.86
N ASN A 168 7.67 -13.81 -3.27
CA ASN A 168 8.02 -15.04 -3.96
C ASN A 168 8.10 -14.81 -5.49
N HIS A 169 9.17 -15.28 -6.13
CA HIS A 169 9.32 -15.25 -7.60
C HIS A 169 9.56 -16.63 -8.23
N SER A 170 8.85 -17.66 -7.75
CA SER A 170 9.09 -19.08 -8.05
C SER A 170 10.47 -19.57 -7.59
N TYR A 171 10.79 -20.85 -7.80
CA TYR A 171 12.05 -21.45 -7.36
C TYR A 171 13.12 -21.48 -8.45
N THR A 172 12.74 -21.69 -9.71
CA THR A 172 13.69 -21.81 -10.85
C THR A 172 13.33 -20.92 -12.05
N HIS A 173 12.44 -19.94 -11.87
CA HIS A 173 11.93 -19.08 -12.93
C HIS A 173 11.33 -19.85 -14.16
N PRO A 174 10.46 -20.87 -13.97
CA PRO A 174 9.82 -21.58 -15.07
C PRO A 174 8.67 -20.79 -15.68
N ASN A 175 8.21 -21.21 -16.86
CA ASN A 175 6.91 -20.75 -17.39
C ASN A 175 5.76 -21.37 -16.57
N MET A 176 5.28 -20.67 -15.54
CA MET A 176 4.30 -21.24 -14.60
C MET A 176 2.94 -21.55 -15.24
N LYS A 177 2.60 -20.90 -16.36
CA LYS A 177 1.38 -21.18 -17.10
C LYS A 177 1.31 -22.61 -17.65
N THR A 178 2.45 -23.23 -17.94
CA THR A 178 2.52 -24.57 -18.59
C THR A 178 2.80 -25.70 -17.62
N LEU A 179 3.13 -25.40 -16.37
CA LEU A 179 3.42 -26.41 -15.34
C LEU A 179 2.16 -27.14 -14.89
N SER A 180 2.32 -28.38 -14.43
CA SER A 180 1.30 -29.08 -13.65
C SER A 180 1.03 -28.39 -12.31
N SER A 181 -0.11 -28.69 -11.69
CA SER A 181 -0.50 -28.14 -10.39
C SER A 181 0.50 -28.48 -9.28
N ASP A 182 1.04 -29.70 -9.30
CA ASP A 182 2.05 -30.15 -8.34
C ASP A 182 3.38 -29.41 -8.50
N GLU A 183 3.81 -29.18 -9.75
CA GLU A 183 5.01 -28.38 -10.02
C GLU A 183 4.83 -26.91 -9.60
N ILE A 184 3.64 -26.32 -9.81
CA ILE A 184 3.33 -24.97 -9.31
C ILE A 184 3.45 -24.95 -7.79
N ARG A 185 2.85 -25.92 -7.09
CA ARG A 185 2.88 -26.01 -5.63
C ARG A 185 4.30 -26.18 -5.10
N ASP A 186 5.12 -27.04 -5.71
CA ASP A 186 6.53 -27.24 -5.33
C ASP A 186 7.34 -25.95 -5.48
N GLN A 187 7.17 -25.24 -6.60
CA GLN A 187 7.86 -23.98 -6.88
C GLN A 187 7.52 -22.91 -5.84
N LEU A 188 6.25 -22.73 -5.51
CA LEU A 188 5.83 -21.73 -4.53
C LEU A 188 6.27 -22.12 -3.11
N GLN A 189 6.06 -23.37 -2.71
CA GLN A 189 6.35 -23.84 -1.36
C GLN A 189 7.85 -23.80 -1.04
N LYS A 190 8.71 -24.26 -1.96
CA LYS A 190 10.17 -24.25 -1.75
C LYS A 190 10.71 -22.84 -1.66
N THR A 191 10.20 -21.92 -2.47
CA THR A 191 10.61 -20.52 -2.41
C THR A 191 10.19 -19.87 -1.10
N ASN A 192 8.95 -20.06 -0.63
CA ASN A 192 8.53 -19.54 0.67
C ASN A 192 9.44 -20.05 1.80
N ARG A 193 9.67 -21.37 1.86
CA ARG A 193 10.58 -21.96 2.87
C ARG A 193 11.99 -21.35 2.82
N MET A 194 12.53 -21.14 1.62
CA MET A 194 13.87 -20.58 1.45
C MET A 194 13.93 -19.11 1.88
N ILE A 195 12.94 -18.30 1.47
CA ILE A 195 12.86 -16.89 1.85
C ILE A 195 12.69 -16.76 3.37
N GLU A 196 11.70 -17.42 3.96
CA GLU A 196 11.39 -17.33 5.39
C GLU A 196 12.56 -17.78 6.26
N ALA A 197 13.27 -18.84 5.86
CA ALA A 197 14.48 -19.29 6.55
C ALA A 197 15.65 -18.29 6.42
N ALA A 198 15.77 -17.60 5.29
CA ALA A 198 16.84 -16.64 5.05
C ALA A 198 16.60 -15.28 5.71
N THR A 199 15.33 -14.85 5.80
CA THR A 199 14.96 -13.46 6.12
C THR A 199 14.10 -13.30 7.37
N ASN A 200 13.51 -14.38 7.89
CA ASN A 200 12.53 -14.36 8.98
C ASN A 200 11.28 -13.50 8.68
N GLN A 201 11.03 -13.12 7.42
CA GLN A 201 9.82 -12.42 7.01
C GLN A 201 8.80 -13.37 6.39
N LYS A 202 7.53 -13.23 6.78
CA LYS A 202 6.41 -13.94 6.15
C LYS A 202 6.18 -13.42 4.73
N VAL A 203 6.06 -14.33 3.77
CA VAL A 203 5.75 -13.97 2.37
C VAL A 203 4.26 -13.70 2.20
N ARG A 204 3.91 -12.55 1.61
CA ARG A 204 2.51 -12.14 1.32
C ARG A 204 2.20 -12.05 -0.16
N TRP A 205 3.22 -11.92 -1.00
CA TRP A 205 3.07 -11.58 -2.41
C TRP A 205 3.88 -12.55 -3.25
N PHE A 206 3.30 -12.93 -4.39
CA PHE A 206 3.94 -13.74 -5.41
C PHE A 206 3.90 -13.01 -6.75
N ALA A 207 5.03 -12.92 -7.45
CA ALA A 207 5.10 -12.44 -8.82
C ALA A 207 5.43 -13.60 -9.76
N PRO A 208 4.60 -13.91 -10.77
CA PRO A 208 4.89 -14.99 -11.70
C PRO A 208 6.07 -14.63 -12.62
N PRO A 209 7.04 -15.55 -12.82
CA PRO A 209 8.09 -15.42 -13.83
C PRO A 209 7.55 -14.97 -15.19
N SER A 210 8.19 -13.94 -15.76
CA SER A 210 7.80 -13.34 -17.04
C SER A 210 6.33 -12.91 -17.15
N GLY A 211 5.61 -12.78 -16.04
CA GLY A 211 4.18 -12.49 -16.05
C GLY A 211 3.31 -13.64 -16.59
N SER A 212 3.85 -14.86 -16.68
CA SER A 212 3.16 -15.99 -17.30
C SER A 212 2.42 -16.84 -16.26
N PHE A 213 1.10 -16.82 -16.32
CA PHE A 213 0.23 -17.58 -15.40
C PHE A 213 -1.07 -18.07 -16.06
N ARG A 214 -1.78 -18.95 -15.35
CA ARG A 214 -3.20 -19.30 -15.56
C ARG A 214 -3.93 -19.22 -14.21
N ASP A 215 -5.26 -19.28 -14.21
CA ASP A 215 -6.08 -19.15 -12.99
C ASP A 215 -5.66 -20.10 -11.86
N GLU A 216 -5.23 -21.31 -12.22
CA GLU A 216 -4.74 -22.28 -11.24
C GLU A 216 -3.46 -21.83 -10.52
N VAL A 217 -2.57 -21.09 -11.19
CA VAL A 217 -1.39 -20.50 -10.54
C VAL A 217 -1.81 -19.50 -9.47
N VAL A 218 -2.81 -18.67 -9.78
CA VAL A 218 -3.35 -17.65 -8.87
C VAL A 218 -4.02 -18.32 -7.66
N LYS A 219 -4.82 -19.36 -7.90
CA LYS A 219 -5.48 -20.13 -6.83
C LYS A 219 -4.48 -20.85 -5.92
N ILE A 220 -3.46 -21.49 -6.49
CA ILE A 220 -2.44 -22.16 -5.66
C ILE A 220 -1.62 -21.13 -4.86
N ALA A 221 -1.35 -19.94 -5.40
CA ALA A 221 -0.73 -18.87 -4.62
C ALA A 221 -1.62 -18.42 -3.45
N ASP A 222 -2.93 -18.32 -3.66
CA ASP A 222 -3.92 -18.01 -2.61
C ASP A 222 -4.01 -19.11 -1.53
N ASP A 223 -3.89 -20.39 -1.91
CA ASP A 223 -3.78 -21.52 -0.95
C ASP A 223 -2.58 -21.36 0.02
N PHE A 224 -1.53 -20.62 -0.41
CA PHE A 224 -0.37 -20.24 0.41
C PHE A 224 -0.51 -18.84 1.05
N GLN A 225 -1.71 -18.27 1.06
CA GLN A 225 -2.03 -16.94 1.56
C GLN A 225 -1.20 -15.83 0.89
N MET A 226 -0.92 -15.98 -0.41
CA MET A 226 -0.21 -14.98 -1.22
C MET A 226 -1.10 -14.36 -2.29
N GLY A 227 -1.09 -13.03 -2.38
CA GLY A 227 -1.64 -12.33 -3.55
C GLY A 227 -0.72 -12.45 -4.76
N THR A 228 -1.29 -12.69 -5.96
CA THR A 228 -0.52 -12.71 -7.21
C THR A 228 -0.39 -11.28 -7.76
N ILE A 229 0.83 -10.76 -7.79
CA ILE A 229 1.14 -9.38 -8.20
C ILE A 229 1.68 -9.35 -9.62
N MET A 230 1.09 -8.45 -10.42
CA MET A 230 1.52 -8.10 -11.77
C MET A 230 1.96 -6.63 -11.78
N TRP A 231 2.04 -6.01 -12.96
CA TRP A 231 2.44 -4.61 -13.10
C TRP A 231 1.64 -3.90 -14.20
N THR A 232 1.57 -2.58 -14.12
CA THR A 232 1.05 -1.73 -15.21
C THR A 232 2.14 -1.02 -15.99
N VAL A 233 3.32 -0.81 -15.39
CA VAL A 233 4.45 -0.11 -16.00
C VAL A 233 5.66 -1.03 -16.01
N ASP A 234 6.02 -1.51 -17.19
CA ASP A 234 7.25 -2.28 -17.41
C ASP A 234 8.38 -1.34 -17.85
N THR A 235 9.49 -1.36 -17.11
CA THR A 235 10.71 -0.62 -17.46
C THR A 235 11.45 -1.24 -18.64
N ILE A 236 11.32 -2.54 -18.87
CA ILE A 236 12.08 -3.32 -19.87
C ILE A 236 13.60 -3.11 -19.68
N ASP A 237 14.02 -2.98 -18.43
CA ASP A 237 15.40 -2.67 -18.03
C ASP A 237 16.37 -3.83 -18.31
N TRP A 238 15.88 -5.06 -18.34
CA TRP A 238 16.65 -6.25 -18.75
C TRP A 238 17.19 -6.18 -20.19
N LYS A 239 16.63 -5.31 -21.05
CA LYS A 239 17.18 -5.02 -22.39
C LYS A 239 18.33 -4.01 -22.37
N ARG A 240 18.76 -3.55 -21.19
CA ARG A 240 19.82 -2.56 -20.99
C ARG A 240 19.57 -1.25 -21.78
N PRO A 241 18.39 -0.62 -21.69
CA PRO A 241 18.18 0.69 -22.29
C PRO A 241 19.06 1.72 -21.60
N GLU A 242 19.35 2.82 -22.30
CA GLU A 242 19.94 4.01 -21.66
C GLU A 242 19.05 4.46 -20.47
N PRO A 243 19.62 4.90 -19.34
CA PRO A 243 18.87 5.28 -18.15
C PRO A 243 17.77 6.33 -18.42
N GLU A 244 18.05 7.30 -19.30
CA GLU A 244 17.07 8.33 -19.68
C GLU A 244 15.91 7.74 -20.50
N VAL A 245 16.15 6.76 -21.36
CA VAL A 245 15.09 6.06 -22.11
C VAL A 245 14.19 5.26 -21.17
N LEU A 246 14.79 4.62 -20.17
CA LEU A 246 14.03 3.95 -19.11
C LEU A 246 13.17 4.95 -18.34
N LEU A 247 13.76 6.05 -17.89
CA LEU A 247 13.07 7.10 -17.14
C LEU A 247 11.88 7.67 -17.92
N GLN A 248 12.09 8.07 -19.17
CA GLN A 248 11.02 8.60 -20.03
C GLN A 248 9.90 7.57 -20.24
N ARG A 249 10.24 6.29 -20.42
CA ARG A 249 9.25 5.20 -20.54
C ARG A 249 8.39 5.07 -19.28
N VAL A 250 8.97 5.20 -18.09
CA VAL A 250 8.21 5.19 -16.84
C VAL A 250 7.33 6.43 -16.75
N MET A 251 7.89 7.62 -16.91
CA MET A 251 7.16 8.88 -16.71
C MET A 251 6.00 9.07 -17.70
N THR A 252 6.09 8.52 -18.90
CA THR A 252 5.00 8.57 -19.90
C THR A 252 3.87 7.59 -19.62
N LYS A 253 4.11 6.55 -18.81
CA LYS A 253 3.13 5.50 -18.50
C LYS A 253 2.60 5.56 -17.07
N ILE A 254 3.21 6.38 -16.21
CA ILE A 254 2.85 6.41 -14.79
C ILE A 254 1.45 6.98 -14.58
N HIS A 255 0.73 6.38 -13.63
CA HIS A 255 -0.61 6.80 -13.23
C HIS A 255 -0.82 6.49 -11.73
N PRO A 256 -1.84 7.06 -11.06
CA PRO A 256 -2.18 6.68 -9.69
C PRO A 256 -2.48 5.18 -9.59
N GLY A 257 -1.94 4.52 -8.56
CA GLY A 257 -2.05 3.08 -8.39
C GLY A 257 -1.11 2.25 -9.27
N ALA A 258 -0.19 2.87 -10.03
CA ALA A 258 0.72 2.11 -10.89
C ALA A 258 1.67 1.20 -10.08
N ILE A 259 1.93 0.02 -10.63
CA ILE A 259 2.99 -0.88 -10.18
C ILE A 259 4.08 -0.91 -11.25
N VAL A 260 5.30 -0.55 -10.86
CA VAL A 260 6.48 -0.45 -11.74
C VAL A 260 7.36 -1.67 -11.57
N LEU A 261 7.52 -2.45 -12.64
CA LEU A 261 8.42 -3.61 -12.68
C LEU A 261 9.84 -3.20 -13.06
N MET A 262 10.81 -3.63 -12.25
CA MET A 262 12.25 -3.47 -12.46
C MET A 262 13.01 -4.78 -12.13
N HIS A 263 14.30 -4.78 -12.47
CA HIS A 263 15.27 -5.81 -12.10
C HIS A 263 16.58 -5.15 -11.62
N PRO A 264 17.47 -5.88 -10.93
CA PRO A 264 18.80 -5.39 -10.58
C PRO A 264 19.69 -5.27 -11.82
N THR A 265 19.59 -4.13 -12.52
CA THR A 265 20.34 -3.81 -13.74
C THR A 265 21.07 -2.47 -13.60
N SER A 266 22.07 -2.23 -14.47
CA SER A 266 22.72 -0.91 -14.57
C SER A 266 21.69 0.18 -14.89
N SER A 267 20.82 -0.06 -15.88
CA SER A 267 19.78 0.88 -16.29
C SER A 267 18.87 1.29 -15.12
N THR A 268 18.40 0.32 -14.33
CA THR A 268 17.59 0.60 -13.13
C THR A 268 18.42 1.33 -12.07
N ALA A 269 19.63 0.85 -11.74
CA ALA A 269 20.47 1.43 -10.70
C ALA A 269 20.90 2.88 -11.01
N GLU A 270 21.02 3.24 -12.29
CA GLU A 270 21.36 4.59 -12.74
C GLU A 270 20.14 5.51 -12.85
N ALA A 271 18.97 4.99 -13.21
CA ALA A 271 17.75 5.78 -13.38
C ALA A 271 16.94 6.00 -12.09
N LEU A 272 17.06 5.09 -11.10
CA LEU A 272 16.13 5.01 -9.96
C LEU A 272 16.09 6.28 -9.11
N ASP A 273 17.22 6.92 -8.85
CA ASP A 273 17.31 8.13 -8.02
C ASP A 273 16.50 9.29 -8.64
N THR A 274 16.71 9.54 -9.93
CA THR A 274 15.96 10.55 -10.68
C THR A 274 14.50 10.15 -10.85
N MET A 275 14.21 8.87 -11.04
CA MET A 275 12.84 8.37 -11.15
C MET A 275 12.02 8.67 -9.89
N ILE A 276 12.51 8.30 -8.70
CA ILE A 276 11.81 8.55 -7.44
C ILE A 276 11.62 10.05 -7.21
N THR A 277 12.65 10.86 -7.51
CA THR A 277 12.57 12.32 -7.43
C THR A 277 11.42 12.86 -8.30
N LYS A 278 11.37 12.48 -9.58
CA LYS A 278 10.32 12.93 -10.50
C LYS A 278 8.92 12.45 -10.13
N LEU A 279 8.80 11.24 -9.59
CA LEU A 279 7.52 10.72 -9.10
C LEU A 279 7.00 11.58 -7.93
N LYS A 280 7.87 11.91 -6.96
CA LYS A 280 7.52 12.78 -5.84
C LYS A 280 7.18 14.20 -6.29
N GLU A 281 7.91 14.76 -7.25
CA GLU A 281 7.60 16.07 -7.86
C GLU A 281 6.22 16.10 -8.53
N GLN A 282 5.76 14.97 -9.08
CA GLN A 282 4.41 14.81 -9.63
C GLN A 282 3.34 14.52 -8.56
N GLY A 283 3.70 14.60 -7.28
CA GLY A 283 2.80 14.43 -6.14
C GLY A 283 2.50 12.97 -5.81
N TYR A 284 3.27 12.00 -6.31
CA TYR A 284 3.09 10.60 -5.93
C TYR A 284 3.79 10.28 -4.63
N LYS A 285 3.09 9.61 -3.72
CA LYS A 285 3.75 8.76 -2.72
C LYS A 285 4.38 7.56 -3.44
N VAL A 286 5.53 7.09 -2.98
CA VAL A 286 6.22 5.94 -3.56
C VAL A 286 6.52 4.94 -2.45
N GLY A 287 6.25 3.65 -2.69
CA GLY A 287 6.43 2.61 -1.69
C GLY A 287 6.38 1.21 -2.26
N ASN A 288 6.29 0.23 -1.38
CA ASN A 288 6.19 -1.19 -1.75
C ASN A 288 4.73 -1.60 -2.04
N ILE A 289 4.50 -2.88 -2.36
CA ILE A 289 3.16 -3.40 -2.66
C ILE A 289 2.24 -3.35 -1.45
N THR A 290 2.69 -3.71 -0.25
CA THR A 290 1.84 -3.63 0.95
C THR A 290 1.36 -2.20 1.21
N GLU A 291 2.24 -1.20 1.10
CA GLU A 291 1.88 0.21 1.29
C GLU A 291 1.00 0.74 0.15
N LEU A 292 1.23 0.29 -1.09
CA LEU A 292 0.40 0.66 -2.24
C LEU A 292 -1.04 0.15 -2.09
N LEU A 293 -1.21 -1.11 -1.66
CA LEU A 293 -2.51 -1.77 -1.57
C LEU A 293 -3.27 -1.47 -0.26
N ASP A 294 -2.62 -0.82 0.72
CA ASP A 294 -3.28 -0.34 1.94
C ASP A 294 -4.44 0.62 1.59
N GLU A 295 -5.56 0.50 2.30
CA GLU A 295 -6.74 1.35 2.04
C GLU A 295 -6.54 2.79 2.51
N LYS A 296 -5.54 3.05 3.37
CA LYS A 296 -5.24 4.37 3.92
C LYS A 296 -4.94 5.41 2.85
N ARG A 297 -5.44 6.62 3.12
CA ARG A 297 -5.22 7.79 2.26
C ARG A 297 -3.78 8.25 2.25
N VAL A 298 -3.40 8.95 1.18
CA VAL A 298 -2.07 9.56 1.01
C VAL A 298 -2.11 11.09 1.06
N ASP A 299 -3.29 11.66 1.25
CA ASP A 299 -3.66 13.07 1.15
C ASP A 299 -4.53 13.54 2.32
#